data_AF-A0A9P8FVD1-F1
#
_entry.id   AF-A0A9P8FVD1-F1
#
_cell.length_a   1.000
_cell.length_b   1.000
_cell.length_c   1.000
_cell.angle_alpha   90.00
_cell.angle_beta   90.00
_cell.angle_gamma   90.00
#
_symmetry.space_group_name_H-M   'P 1'
#
loop_
_entity.id
_entity.type
_entity.pdbx_description
1 polymer ?
#
loop_
_entity_poly.entity_id
_entity_poly.type
_entity_poly.pdbx_seq_one_letter_code
_entity_poly.pdbx_strand_id
1 'polypeptide(L)'
;MAPYDSRQNKQPPGDNDRSGLPEGNWQGNHFLGQGGQGAVHYWVNVDSNQRIIDRVAIKDSWSTETLYEPVIYKGIYQELVRKGMSLSDALVGGRVKVPFYKEAYIQGLLTPESRATKSDTVRLRGYRRGDVKDPYLSGIQESTHWRIYMDHLYAGDLYDLISYYAAKGKPIPEPFLWWVMKCLASALVQMEDSSRARSHARKDNDETVVLVDMKPSNIFLDATRGDEFVMYPRPVIGDFGSAHLTYKQEPTNVANRLSITWSRGFLAPELDKPDTPNDEKIDDTDRDEDMTDYRWGDYPGYDKDEEMNDIDQDDTKPTWPVLYSWTNVWQLGKTIESMMRIETHPKDRNWKDPKDRESRIKVSPPHHKAEPEFLYSEDLVDIVWQCQRFDPESRPTSVDLLSMIKSIAPFHTHQMDTWGTEEWISEQYEDMGALTDDHKRAMKASIKKRADAGKLWFLHDFEDRNLATLYRDLDLDIPPECELVWRPQRFRDRIGQILGAEEAQLVENPNTPGRSNNNRRPRTDEAITMTQSRKKRRI
;
A
#
# COMPACT_ATOMS: atom_id res chain seq x y z
N MET A 1 9.79 45.78 12.60
CA MET A 1 8.67 44.89 12.97
C MET A 1 8.51 43.90 11.84
N ALA A 2 8.99 42.68 12.03
CA ALA A 2 8.77 41.58 11.09
C ALA A 2 7.32 41.08 11.22
N PRO A 3 6.68 40.65 10.13
CA PRO A 3 5.32 40.12 10.19
C PRO A 3 5.30 38.82 11.01
N TYR A 4 4.32 38.73 11.90
CA TYR A 4 4.04 37.57 12.74
C TYR A 4 3.54 36.42 11.85
N ASP A 5 4.37 35.39 11.68
CA ASP A 5 4.01 34.19 10.93
C ASP A 5 3.09 33.31 11.78
N SER A 6 1.80 33.24 11.44
CA SER A 6 0.79 32.44 12.13
C SER A 6 0.87 30.94 11.81
N ARG A 7 1.96 30.45 11.21
CA ARG A 7 2.15 29.06 10.76
C ARG A 7 2.86 28.13 11.75
N GLN A 8 2.92 28.49 13.04
CA GLN A 8 3.37 27.55 14.08
C GLN A 8 2.22 27.21 15.03
N ASN A 9 1.96 25.90 15.19
CA ASN A 9 0.98 25.25 16.07
C ASN A 9 -0.47 25.07 15.59
N LYS A 10 -0.70 24.39 14.46
CA LYS A 10 -1.86 23.49 14.38
C LYS A 10 -1.34 22.05 14.37
N GLN A 11 -1.52 21.36 15.50
CA GLN A 11 -1.29 19.92 15.56
C GLN A 11 -2.23 19.22 14.56
N PRO A 12 -1.78 18.16 13.86
CA PRO A 12 -2.66 17.39 12.99
C PRO A 12 -3.84 16.82 13.80
N PRO A 13 -5.02 16.64 13.20
CA PRO A 13 -6.16 16.03 13.87
C PRO A 13 -5.81 14.65 14.41
N GLY A 14 -6.26 14.28 15.62
CA GLY A 14 -5.90 13.01 16.27
C GLY A 14 -4.66 13.09 17.18
N ASP A 15 -3.95 14.22 17.22
CA ASP A 15 -2.73 14.37 18.04
C ASP A 15 -3.00 14.35 19.58
N ASN A 16 -4.25 14.56 19.99
CA ASN A 16 -4.63 14.80 21.38
C ASN A 16 -5.61 13.79 21.99
N ASP A 17 -6.06 12.80 21.22
CA ASP A 17 -6.90 11.75 21.76
C ASP A 17 -6.07 10.50 22.03
N ARG A 18 -6.40 9.81 23.12
CA ARG A 18 -5.77 8.52 23.43
C ARG A 18 -6.04 7.59 22.25
N SER A 19 -5.18 6.57 22.05
CA SER A 19 -5.33 5.56 20.99
C SER A 19 -6.76 5.04 20.86
N GLY A 20 -7.53 5.01 21.95
CA GLY A 20 -8.95 4.68 21.90
C GLY A 20 -9.25 3.20 21.87
N LEU A 21 -8.19 2.39 21.89
CA LEU A 21 -8.24 0.95 22.02
C LEU A 21 -8.46 0.57 23.49
N PRO A 22 -9.32 -0.42 23.79
CA PRO A 22 -9.76 -0.72 25.15
C PRO A 22 -8.71 -1.45 26.00
N GLU A 23 -7.74 -2.13 25.37
CA GLU A 23 -6.76 -2.99 26.03
C GLU A 23 -5.34 -2.69 25.55
N GLY A 24 -4.36 -2.74 26.46
CA GLY A 24 -2.94 -2.58 26.16
C GLY A 24 -2.33 -1.26 26.61
N ASN A 25 -1.00 -1.23 26.68
CA ASN A 25 -0.22 -0.02 26.94
C ASN A 25 0.17 0.60 25.60
N TRP A 26 -0.79 1.29 24.97
CA TRP A 26 -0.58 1.95 23.70
C TRP A 26 0.15 3.28 23.89
N GLN A 27 1.30 3.39 23.24
CA GLN A 27 2.15 4.57 23.19
C GLN A 27 2.35 4.99 21.72
N GLY A 28 2.67 6.24 21.48
CA GLY A 28 2.92 6.76 20.14
C GLY A 28 2.08 7.99 19.84
N ASN A 29 1.49 8.00 18.64
CA ASN A 29 0.95 9.15 17.89
C ASN A 29 1.94 9.76 16.87
N HIS A 30 2.73 8.89 16.22
CA HIS A 30 3.64 9.35 15.18
C HIS A 30 2.88 9.54 13.87
N PHE A 31 2.84 10.77 13.37
CA PHE A 31 2.23 11.08 12.08
C PHE A 31 2.87 10.25 10.95
N LEU A 32 2.05 9.48 10.23
CA LEU A 32 2.47 8.70 9.07
C LEU A 32 2.20 9.43 7.76
N GLY A 33 1.07 10.13 7.68
CA GLY A 33 0.65 10.84 6.48
C GLY A 33 -0.74 11.43 6.60
N GLN A 34 -1.06 12.31 5.66
CA GLN A 34 -2.37 12.94 5.51
C GLN A 34 -2.77 12.86 4.04
N GLY A 35 -4.04 12.55 3.78
CA GLY A 35 -4.64 12.55 2.45
C GLY A 35 -5.93 13.36 2.44
N GLY A 36 -6.59 13.45 1.28
CA GLY A 36 -7.81 14.26 1.12
C GLY A 36 -8.98 13.88 2.04
N GLN A 37 -8.94 12.69 2.64
CA GLN A 37 -10.02 12.17 3.50
C GLN A 37 -9.64 12.11 4.99
N GLY A 38 -8.40 12.43 5.38
CA GLY A 38 -8.00 12.25 6.77
C GLY A 38 -6.50 12.23 7.05
N ALA A 39 -6.16 11.98 8.31
CA ALA A 39 -4.79 11.85 8.80
C ALA A 39 -4.57 10.47 9.42
N VAL A 40 -3.36 9.93 9.25
CA VAL A 40 -2.97 8.61 9.74
C VAL A 40 -1.82 8.73 10.73
N HIS A 41 -1.99 8.07 11.88
CA HIS A 41 -1.02 8.03 12.97
C HIS A 41 -0.65 6.60 13.32
N TYR A 42 0.60 6.41 13.74
CA TYR A 42 1.15 5.13 14.19
C TYR A 42 1.20 5.04 15.71
N TRP A 43 0.81 3.86 16.21
CA TRP A 43 0.80 3.53 17.62
C TRP A 43 1.38 2.13 17.87
N VAL A 44 2.07 1.98 19.00
CA VAL A 44 2.66 0.72 19.47
C VAL A 44 2.06 0.31 20.80
N ASN A 45 1.72 -0.97 20.93
CA ASN A 45 1.43 -1.56 22.24
C ASN A 45 2.72 -2.15 22.78
N VAL A 46 3.03 -1.90 24.05
CA VAL A 46 4.23 -2.43 24.70
C VAL A 46 3.92 -3.28 25.92
N ASP A 47 4.78 -4.27 26.20
CA ASP A 47 4.73 -5.05 27.44
C ASP A 47 5.28 -4.25 28.64
N SER A 48 5.32 -4.90 29.82
CA SER A 48 5.86 -4.30 31.04
C SER A 48 7.36 -3.96 30.96
N ASN A 49 8.09 -4.50 29.99
CA ASN A 49 9.51 -4.26 29.74
C ASN A 49 9.74 -3.27 28.58
N GLN A 50 8.71 -2.54 28.13
CA GLN A 50 8.77 -1.63 26.97
C GLN A 50 9.10 -2.31 25.64
N ARG A 51 8.81 -3.60 25.50
CA ARG A 51 8.94 -4.31 24.21
C ARG A 51 7.66 -4.16 23.41
N ILE A 52 7.78 -3.80 22.13
CA ILE A 52 6.64 -3.72 21.22
C ILE A 52 6.05 -5.12 21.03
N ILE A 53 4.78 -5.26 21.36
CA ILE A 53 3.99 -6.50 21.23
C ILE A 53 2.88 -6.37 20.19
N ASP A 54 2.51 -5.15 19.81
CA ASP A 54 1.55 -4.90 18.74
C ASP A 54 1.75 -3.52 18.11
N ARG A 55 1.24 -3.35 16.89
CA ARG A 55 1.36 -2.15 16.06
C ARG A 55 0.03 -1.88 15.37
N VAL A 56 -0.40 -0.61 15.34
CA VAL A 56 -1.65 -0.21 14.70
C VAL A 56 -1.47 1.11 13.97
N ALA A 57 -2.05 1.20 12.78
CA ALA A 57 -2.26 2.46 12.07
C ALA A 57 -3.68 2.93 12.36
N ILE A 58 -3.84 4.19 12.76
CA ILE A 58 -5.12 4.80 13.08
C ILE A 58 -5.36 5.92 12.08
N LYS A 59 -6.44 5.83 11.31
CA LYS A 59 -6.87 6.89 10.38
C LYS A 59 -8.10 7.58 10.96
N ASP A 60 -8.01 8.90 11.07
CA ASP A 60 -9.12 9.78 11.40
C ASP A 60 -9.65 10.43 10.13
N SER A 61 -10.95 10.34 9.91
CA SER A 61 -11.63 10.73 8.68
C SER A 61 -12.93 11.46 8.99
N TRP A 62 -13.32 12.40 8.11
CA TRP A 62 -14.57 13.15 8.22
C TRP A 62 -15.46 12.84 7.02
N SER A 63 -16.65 12.31 7.30
CA SER A 63 -17.59 11.89 6.26
C SER A 63 -18.94 12.60 6.42
N THR A 64 -19.48 13.09 5.29
CA THR A 64 -20.85 13.62 5.20
C THR A 64 -21.88 12.53 4.86
N GLU A 65 -21.46 11.26 4.75
CA GLU A 65 -22.35 10.15 4.46
C GLU A 65 -23.41 9.96 5.57
N THR A 66 -24.57 9.46 5.14
CA THR A 66 -25.63 9.09 6.07
C THR A 66 -25.17 7.99 7.03
N LEU A 67 -25.66 8.01 8.26
CA LEU A 67 -25.43 6.92 9.21
C LEU A 67 -26.27 5.67 8.88
N TYR A 68 -27.28 5.77 8.02
CA TYR A 68 -28.11 4.62 7.65
C TYR A 68 -27.38 3.71 6.65
N GLU A 69 -27.33 2.41 6.94
CA GLU A 69 -26.78 1.40 6.03
C GLU A 69 -27.57 1.38 4.70
N PRO A 70 -26.93 1.69 3.55
CA PRO A 70 -27.59 1.64 2.25
C PRO A 70 -27.93 0.19 1.84
N VAL A 71 -28.93 0.02 0.98
CA VAL A 71 -29.42 -1.31 0.56
C VAL A 71 -28.32 -2.20 0.01
N ILE A 72 -27.39 -1.65 -0.79
CA ILE A 72 -26.29 -2.42 -1.37
C ILE A 72 -25.29 -2.92 -0.31
N TYR A 73 -25.13 -2.19 0.79
CA TYR A 73 -24.24 -2.57 1.91
C TYR A 73 -24.95 -3.41 2.98
N LYS A 74 -26.24 -3.72 2.80
CA LYS A 74 -27.04 -4.44 3.79
C LYS A 74 -26.34 -5.72 4.23
N GLY A 75 -26.37 -6.01 5.54
CA GLY A 75 -25.81 -7.24 6.09
C GLY A 75 -24.36 -7.13 6.54
N ILE A 76 -23.62 -6.13 6.04
CA ILE A 76 -22.20 -5.95 6.36
C ILE A 76 -22.07 -5.50 7.81
N TYR A 77 -22.95 -4.64 8.32
CA TYR A 77 -22.87 -4.22 9.71
C TYR A 77 -22.91 -5.40 10.70
N GLN A 78 -23.83 -6.35 10.52
CA GLN A 78 -23.91 -7.52 11.40
C GLN A 78 -22.64 -8.37 11.31
N GLU A 79 -22.02 -8.46 10.13
CA GLU A 79 -20.75 -9.14 9.95
C GLU A 79 -19.61 -8.44 10.69
N LEU A 80 -19.53 -7.11 10.63
CA LEU A 80 -18.54 -6.32 11.37
C LEU A 80 -18.70 -6.49 12.89
N VAL A 81 -19.95 -6.50 13.39
CA VAL A 81 -20.24 -6.77 14.81
C VAL A 81 -19.81 -8.19 15.19
N ARG A 82 -20.15 -9.17 14.36
CA ARG A 82 -19.77 -10.58 14.57
C ARG A 82 -18.24 -10.76 14.60
N LYS A 83 -17.51 -10.03 13.77
CA LYS A 83 -16.03 -9.99 13.72
C LYS A 83 -15.40 -9.14 14.84
N GLY A 84 -16.20 -8.49 15.70
CA GLY A 84 -15.70 -7.61 16.77
C GLY A 84 -15.09 -6.29 16.27
N MET A 85 -15.40 -5.86 15.05
CA MET A 85 -14.81 -4.67 14.42
C MET A 85 -15.60 -3.39 14.68
N SER A 86 -16.87 -3.47 15.08
CA SER A 86 -17.63 -2.28 15.48
C SER A 86 -17.35 -1.95 16.95
N LEU A 87 -16.57 -0.89 17.19
CA LEU A 87 -16.18 -0.45 18.52
C LEU A 87 -17.08 0.66 19.06
N SER A 88 -18.13 1.05 18.32
CA SER A 88 -19.17 1.98 18.77
C SER A 88 -20.43 1.22 19.11
N ASP A 89 -21.09 1.61 20.20
CA ASP A 89 -22.43 1.12 20.49
C ASP A 89 -23.40 1.54 19.39
N ALA A 90 -24.35 0.65 19.05
CA ALA A 90 -25.48 1.03 18.22
C ALA A 90 -26.25 2.16 18.93
N LEU A 91 -26.48 3.29 18.25
CA LEU A 91 -27.09 4.45 18.90
C LEU A 91 -28.55 4.14 19.26
N VAL A 92 -28.85 4.10 20.55
CA VAL A 92 -30.21 3.85 21.07
C VAL A 92 -30.85 5.19 21.45
N GLY A 93 -31.68 5.72 20.54
CA GLY A 93 -32.44 6.95 20.73
C GLY A 93 -33.79 6.90 20.02
N GLY A 94 -34.62 5.90 20.35
CA GLY A 94 -35.95 5.68 19.75
C GLY A 94 -35.95 5.01 18.37
N ARG A 95 -34.83 5.01 17.65
CA ARG A 95 -34.54 4.15 16.49
C ARG A 95 -33.08 3.71 16.58
N VAL A 96 -32.80 2.42 16.35
CA VAL A 96 -31.42 1.90 16.26
C VAL A 96 -30.77 2.52 15.04
N LYS A 97 -29.83 3.46 15.22
CA LYS A 97 -29.00 3.94 14.11
C LYS A 97 -27.73 3.08 14.04
N VAL A 98 -27.54 2.47 12.89
CA VAL A 98 -26.31 1.75 12.57
C VAL A 98 -25.18 2.78 12.37
N PRO A 99 -23.94 2.54 12.81
CA PRO A 99 -22.80 3.40 12.49
C PRO A 99 -22.29 3.08 11.07
N PHE A 100 -22.97 3.54 10.01
CA PHE A 100 -22.47 3.34 8.64
C PHE A 100 -21.27 4.24 8.34
N TYR A 101 -20.16 3.63 7.91
CA TYR A 101 -19.00 4.31 7.35
C TYR A 101 -18.42 3.45 6.21
N LYS A 102 -18.58 3.91 4.96
CA LYS A 102 -18.32 3.10 3.75
C LYS A 102 -16.94 2.43 3.73
N GLU A 103 -15.88 3.17 4.06
CA GLU A 103 -14.52 2.64 4.07
C GLU A 103 -14.37 1.45 5.03
N ALA A 104 -14.85 1.59 6.28
CA ALA A 104 -14.80 0.51 7.25
C ALA A 104 -15.67 -0.70 6.84
N TYR A 105 -16.78 -0.45 6.14
CA TYR A 105 -17.66 -1.52 5.65
C TYR A 105 -16.97 -2.35 4.58
N ILE A 106 -16.40 -1.69 3.58
CA ILE A 106 -15.67 -2.36 2.50
C ILE A 106 -14.44 -3.06 3.08
N GLN A 107 -13.61 -2.37 3.87
CA GLN A 107 -12.38 -2.96 4.39
C GLN A 107 -12.66 -4.12 5.36
N GLY A 108 -13.68 -4.00 6.22
CA GLY A 108 -14.06 -5.06 7.14
C GLY A 108 -14.76 -6.25 6.46
N LEU A 109 -15.44 -6.03 5.32
CA LEU A 109 -15.93 -7.11 4.44
C LEU A 109 -14.75 -7.94 3.91
N LEU A 110 -13.69 -7.26 3.45
CA LEU A 110 -12.48 -7.90 2.90
C LEU A 110 -11.53 -8.46 3.97
N THR A 111 -11.78 -8.16 5.26
CA THR A 111 -10.95 -8.67 6.36
C THR A 111 -11.44 -10.05 6.81
N PRO A 112 -10.59 -11.10 6.77
CA PRO A 112 -10.92 -12.40 7.32
C PRO A 112 -11.21 -12.35 8.83
N GLU A 113 -12.02 -13.27 9.33
CA GLU A 113 -12.35 -13.33 10.76
C GLU A 113 -11.16 -13.71 11.64
N SER A 114 -10.33 -14.66 11.18
CA SER A 114 -9.12 -15.05 11.89
C SER A 114 -7.93 -14.22 11.41
N ARG A 115 -7.16 -13.68 12.35
CA ARG A 115 -5.87 -13.03 12.05
C ARG A 115 -4.85 -14.01 11.44
N ALA A 116 -4.99 -15.31 11.68
CA ALA A 116 -4.12 -16.33 11.08
C ALA A 116 -4.42 -16.55 9.58
N THR A 117 -5.61 -16.15 9.10
CA THR A 117 -5.95 -16.24 7.69
C THR A 117 -5.26 -15.12 6.92
N LYS A 118 -4.50 -15.49 5.87
CA LYS A 118 -3.88 -14.55 4.94
C LYS A 118 -4.94 -13.61 4.35
N SER A 119 -4.59 -12.33 4.23
CA SER A 119 -5.46 -11.30 3.65
C SER A 119 -4.66 -10.51 2.64
N ASP A 120 -5.21 -10.35 1.44
CA ASP A 120 -4.54 -9.63 0.34
C ASP A 120 -4.81 -8.11 0.39
N THR A 121 -5.53 -7.66 1.42
CA THR A 121 -5.86 -6.27 1.69
C THR A 121 -5.47 -5.88 3.12
N VAL A 122 -5.32 -4.58 3.39
CA VAL A 122 -4.99 -4.09 4.73
C VAL A 122 -6.15 -4.43 5.66
N ARG A 123 -5.88 -5.22 6.71
CA ARG A 123 -6.94 -5.66 7.63
C ARG A 123 -7.48 -4.51 8.47
N LEU A 124 -8.79 -4.46 8.58
CA LEU A 124 -9.49 -3.65 9.58
C LEU A 124 -9.44 -4.35 10.93
N ARG A 125 -8.94 -3.67 11.96
CA ARG A 125 -8.99 -4.11 13.36
C ARG A 125 -10.23 -3.61 14.08
N GLY A 126 -10.79 -2.51 13.61
CA GLY A 126 -12.07 -2.00 14.06
C GLY A 126 -12.32 -0.58 13.57
N TYR A 127 -13.48 -0.04 13.89
CA TYR A 127 -13.82 1.35 13.64
C TYR A 127 -14.75 1.88 14.73
N ARG A 128 -14.69 3.19 14.97
CA ARG A 128 -15.62 3.89 15.86
C ARG A 128 -15.90 5.30 15.37
N ARG A 129 -16.97 5.88 15.90
CA ARG A 129 -17.19 7.31 15.84
C ARG A 129 -16.23 8.02 16.80
N GLY A 130 -15.62 9.11 16.35
CA GLY A 130 -14.89 10.03 17.21
C GLY A 130 -15.70 11.29 17.52
N ASP A 131 -15.15 12.18 18.33
CA ASP A 131 -15.79 13.39 18.84
C ASP A 131 -15.11 14.70 18.37
N VAL A 132 -14.01 14.57 17.62
CA VAL A 132 -13.30 15.69 16.98
C VAL A 132 -14.17 16.36 15.92
N LYS A 133 -14.29 17.69 16.01
CA LYS A 133 -14.95 18.51 14.99
C LYS A 133 -14.14 18.51 13.70
N ASP A 134 -14.82 18.62 12.57
CA ASP A 134 -14.17 18.80 11.27
C ASP A 134 -13.21 19.99 11.28
N PRO A 135 -11.90 19.76 11.10
CA PRO A 135 -10.92 20.83 11.10
C PRO A 135 -10.91 21.60 9.76
N TYR A 136 -11.52 21.05 8.70
CA TYR A 136 -11.55 21.59 7.35
C TYR A 136 -12.86 22.31 7.03
N LEU A 137 -13.95 21.99 7.73
CA LEU A 137 -15.25 22.63 7.55
C LEU A 137 -15.62 23.56 8.72
N SER A 138 -15.42 24.86 8.54
CA SER A 138 -15.99 25.87 9.43
C SER A 138 -17.44 26.22 9.03
N GLY A 139 -18.40 25.39 9.44
CA GLY A 139 -19.77 25.85 9.71
C GLY A 139 -20.84 25.75 8.62
N ILE A 140 -20.73 24.86 7.62
CA ILE A 140 -21.79 24.74 6.57
C ILE A 140 -22.34 23.31 6.39
N GLN A 141 -21.63 22.25 6.82
CA GLN A 141 -22.18 20.89 6.84
C GLN A 141 -21.67 20.10 8.05
N GLU A 142 -22.57 19.46 8.79
CA GLU A 142 -22.19 18.53 9.86
C GLU A 142 -21.59 17.27 9.23
N SER A 143 -20.26 17.10 9.31
CA SER A 143 -19.59 15.84 9.01
C SER A 143 -19.46 15.00 10.29
N THR A 144 -19.44 13.68 10.12
CA THR A 144 -19.18 12.73 11.20
C THR A 144 -17.71 12.35 11.20
N HIS A 145 -17.06 12.52 12.35
CA HIS A 145 -15.71 12.01 12.58
C HIS A 145 -15.73 10.50 12.79
N TRP A 146 -14.94 9.79 11.99
CA TRP A 146 -14.71 8.37 12.03
C TRP A 146 -13.25 8.06 12.30
N ARG A 147 -13.02 7.06 13.13
CA ARG A 147 -11.72 6.48 13.38
C ARG A 147 -11.70 5.04 12.95
N ILE A 148 -10.75 4.67 12.10
CA ILE A 148 -10.49 3.28 11.71
C ILE A 148 -9.12 2.83 12.21
N TYR A 149 -9.06 1.57 12.63
CA TYR A 149 -7.87 0.92 13.17
C TYR A 149 -7.44 -0.17 12.21
N MET A 150 -6.18 -0.20 11.81
CA MET A 150 -5.67 -1.08 10.77
C MET A 150 -4.35 -1.73 11.17
N ASP A 151 -4.03 -2.87 10.56
CA ASP A 151 -2.67 -3.39 10.61
C ASP A 151 -1.68 -2.33 10.12
N HIS A 152 -0.62 -2.07 10.90
CA HIS A 152 0.45 -1.17 10.47
C HIS A 152 1.50 -1.95 9.65
N LEU A 153 1.52 -1.68 8.34
CA LEU A 153 2.47 -2.27 7.41
C LEU A 153 3.72 -1.38 7.34
N TYR A 154 4.80 -1.85 7.94
CA TYR A 154 5.95 -1.01 8.26
C TYR A 154 7.07 -1.02 7.21
N ALA A 155 6.91 -1.73 6.08
CA ALA A 155 7.92 -1.76 5.02
C ALA A 155 7.74 -0.66 3.95
N GLY A 156 6.88 0.32 4.22
CA GLY A 156 6.57 1.44 3.32
C GLY A 156 5.51 1.07 2.29
N ASP A 157 5.54 1.72 1.13
CA ASP A 157 4.62 1.50 0.01
C ASP A 157 5.37 1.40 -1.31
N LEU A 158 4.64 1.08 -2.40
CA LEU A 158 5.23 0.98 -3.72
C LEU A 158 5.67 2.35 -4.28
N TYR A 159 5.08 3.46 -3.85
CA TYR A 159 5.51 4.79 -4.30
C TYR A 159 6.94 5.08 -3.85
N ASP A 160 7.26 4.84 -2.59
CA ASP A 160 8.60 5.02 -2.04
C ASP A 160 9.62 4.08 -2.72
N LEU A 161 9.21 2.83 -2.97
CA LEU A 161 10.05 1.85 -3.67
C LEU A 161 10.37 2.29 -5.10
N ILE A 162 9.35 2.72 -5.86
CA ILE A 162 9.52 3.22 -7.23
C ILE A 162 10.42 4.46 -7.22
N SER A 163 10.19 5.41 -6.29
CA SER A 163 11.00 6.63 -6.14
C SER A 163 12.49 6.31 -5.95
N TYR A 164 12.80 5.27 -5.17
CA TYR A 164 14.18 4.85 -4.97
C TYR A 164 14.84 4.30 -6.23
N TYR A 165 14.16 3.40 -6.93
CA TYR A 165 14.69 2.84 -8.17
C TYR A 165 14.80 3.90 -9.27
N ALA A 166 13.85 4.85 -9.32
CA ALA A 166 13.89 6.04 -10.17
C ALA A 166 15.14 6.88 -9.90
N ALA A 167 15.44 7.19 -8.63
CA ALA A 167 16.63 7.95 -8.24
C ALA A 167 17.94 7.25 -8.61
N LYS A 168 17.95 5.92 -8.70
CA LYS A 168 19.09 5.11 -9.16
C LYS A 168 19.13 4.91 -10.67
N GLY A 169 18.01 5.17 -11.38
CA GLY A 169 17.85 4.87 -12.79
C GLY A 169 17.94 3.37 -13.12
N LYS A 170 17.68 2.51 -12.14
CA LYS A 170 17.80 1.05 -12.25
C LYS A 170 16.43 0.39 -12.41
N PRO A 171 16.33 -0.74 -13.12
CA PRO A 171 15.10 -1.53 -13.17
C PRO A 171 14.79 -2.13 -11.80
N ILE A 172 13.49 -2.29 -11.51
CA ILE A 172 13.03 -3.13 -10.41
C ILE A 172 13.10 -4.60 -10.89
N PRO A 173 13.60 -5.54 -10.07
CA PRO A 173 13.70 -6.95 -10.43
C PRO A 173 12.38 -7.54 -10.94
N GLU A 174 12.40 -8.17 -12.11
CA GLU A 174 11.20 -8.78 -12.71
C GLU A 174 10.50 -9.82 -11.82
N PRO A 175 11.20 -10.71 -11.09
CA PRO A 175 10.55 -11.63 -10.15
C PRO A 175 9.69 -10.92 -9.09
N PHE A 176 10.11 -9.71 -8.66
CA PHE A 176 9.31 -8.92 -7.72
C PHE A 176 8.06 -8.34 -8.38
N LEU A 177 8.10 -7.97 -9.67
CA LEU A 177 6.92 -7.51 -10.41
C LEU A 177 5.88 -8.63 -10.55
N TRP A 178 6.33 -9.86 -10.83
CA TRP A 178 5.45 -11.03 -10.85
C TRP A 178 4.80 -11.31 -9.49
N TRP A 179 5.57 -11.17 -8.41
CA TRP A 179 5.04 -11.29 -7.05
C TRP A 179 3.97 -10.22 -6.74
N VAL A 180 4.23 -8.96 -7.09
CA VAL A 180 3.27 -7.87 -6.93
C VAL A 180 2.01 -8.14 -7.74
N MET A 181 2.16 -8.51 -9.01
CA MET A 181 1.02 -8.78 -9.88
C MET A 181 0.15 -9.92 -9.33
N LYS A 182 0.78 -11.00 -8.83
CA LYS A 182 0.08 -12.13 -8.20
C LYS A 182 -0.69 -11.71 -6.95
N CYS A 183 -0.09 -10.92 -6.06
CA CYS A 183 -0.75 -10.41 -4.85
C CYS A 183 -1.94 -9.52 -5.18
N LEU A 184 -1.77 -8.56 -6.09
CA LEU A 184 -2.84 -7.66 -6.50
C LEU A 184 -3.98 -8.41 -7.20
N ALA A 185 -3.68 -9.34 -8.11
CA ALA A 185 -4.70 -10.15 -8.77
C ALA A 185 -5.47 -11.05 -7.77
N SER A 186 -4.78 -11.56 -6.75
CA SER A 186 -5.42 -12.33 -5.67
C SER A 186 -6.36 -11.45 -4.84
N ALA A 187 -5.97 -10.20 -4.55
CA ALA A 187 -6.86 -9.22 -3.91
C ALA A 187 -8.10 -8.90 -4.76
N LEU A 188 -7.98 -8.83 -6.09
CA LEU A 188 -9.13 -8.60 -6.97
C LEU A 188 -10.12 -9.78 -6.94
N VAL A 189 -9.61 -11.01 -6.93
CA VAL A 189 -10.45 -12.21 -6.73
C VAL A 189 -11.10 -12.18 -5.35
N GLN A 190 -10.35 -11.82 -4.30
CA GLN A 190 -10.87 -11.66 -2.94
C GLN A 190 -12.03 -10.66 -2.88
N MET A 191 -11.92 -9.52 -3.58
CA MET A 191 -12.96 -8.49 -3.64
C MET A 191 -14.26 -9.01 -4.25
N GLU A 192 -14.15 -9.78 -5.33
CA GLU A 192 -15.30 -10.43 -5.96
C GLU A 192 -15.91 -11.48 -5.03
N ASP A 193 -15.11 -12.42 -4.53
CA ASP A 193 -15.58 -13.52 -3.68
C ASP A 193 -16.24 -13.03 -2.39
N SER A 194 -15.63 -12.05 -1.72
CA SER A 194 -16.16 -11.49 -0.46
C SER A 194 -17.47 -10.74 -0.69
N SER A 195 -17.57 -9.96 -1.77
CA SER A 195 -18.79 -9.24 -2.14
C SER A 195 -19.95 -10.18 -2.43
N ARG A 196 -19.65 -11.34 -3.02
CA ARG A 196 -20.59 -12.36 -3.46
C ARG A 196 -20.99 -13.35 -2.36
N ALA A 197 -20.10 -13.62 -1.41
CA ALA A 197 -20.34 -14.55 -0.31
C ALA A 197 -21.09 -13.95 0.88
N ARG A 198 -21.29 -12.64 0.92
CA ARG A 198 -21.95 -11.95 2.05
C ARG A 198 -23.43 -12.35 2.18
N SER A 199 -23.94 -12.28 3.41
CA SER A 199 -25.30 -12.76 3.78
C SER A 199 -26.47 -12.18 2.98
N HIS A 200 -26.32 -10.97 2.45
CA HIS A 200 -27.34 -10.26 1.67
C HIS A 200 -26.85 -9.94 0.26
N ALA A 201 -25.94 -10.75 -0.28
CA ALA A 201 -25.52 -10.67 -1.67
C ALA A 201 -26.72 -10.78 -2.61
N ARG A 202 -26.61 -10.15 -3.78
CA ARG A 202 -27.59 -10.33 -4.85
C ARG A 202 -27.66 -11.79 -5.28
N LYS A 203 -28.86 -12.24 -5.67
CA LYS A 203 -29.07 -13.60 -6.23
C LYS A 203 -28.28 -13.85 -7.50
N ASP A 204 -28.07 -12.81 -8.30
CA ASP A 204 -27.32 -12.87 -9.56
C ASP A 204 -25.82 -13.04 -9.34
N ASN A 205 -25.34 -12.85 -8.11
CA ASN A 205 -23.97 -13.07 -7.69
C ASN A 205 -22.94 -12.27 -8.51
N ASP A 206 -23.30 -11.05 -8.87
CA ASP A 206 -22.59 -10.17 -9.81
C ASP A 206 -22.02 -8.92 -9.14
N GLU A 207 -21.93 -8.92 -7.80
CA GLU A 207 -21.40 -7.79 -7.03
C GLU A 207 -19.88 -7.84 -6.93
N THR A 208 -19.26 -6.67 -6.83
CA THR A 208 -17.82 -6.53 -6.60
C THR A 208 -17.48 -5.20 -5.93
N VAL A 209 -16.33 -5.14 -5.27
CA VAL A 209 -15.70 -3.90 -4.81
C VAL A 209 -14.87 -3.32 -5.94
N VAL A 210 -15.15 -2.06 -6.33
CA VAL A 210 -14.34 -1.28 -7.26
C VAL A 210 -13.56 -0.23 -6.47
N LEU A 211 -12.23 -0.23 -6.62
CA LEU A 211 -11.32 0.57 -5.78
C LEU A 211 -11.25 2.04 -6.21
N VAL A 212 -11.33 2.30 -7.52
CA VAL A 212 -11.21 3.59 -8.23
C VAL A 212 -9.92 4.40 -8.00
N ASP A 213 -9.17 4.16 -6.94
CA ASP A 213 -7.89 4.84 -6.63
C ASP A 213 -6.77 3.84 -6.29
N MET A 214 -6.68 2.72 -7.01
CA MET A 214 -5.52 1.82 -6.88
C MET A 214 -4.30 2.44 -7.57
N LYS A 215 -3.31 2.82 -6.75
CA LYS A 215 -2.06 3.48 -7.14
C LYS A 215 -0.91 3.04 -6.22
N PRO A 216 0.36 3.24 -6.60
CA PRO A 216 1.51 2.79 -5.81
C PRO A 216 1.53 3.24 -4.34
N SER A 217 1.06 4.46 -4.02
CA SER A 217 1.00 4.94 -2.63
C SER A 217 -0.08 4.27 -1.78
N ASN A 218 -1.04 3.60 -2.42
CA ASN A 218 -2.12 2.86 -1.77
C ASN A 218 -1.85 1.34 -1.75
N ILE A 219 -0.64 0.93 -2.15
CA ILE A 219 -0.18 -0.45 -2.09
C ILE A 219 1.00 -0.51 -1.13
N PHE A 220 0.71 -0.98 0.07
CA PHE A 220 1.64 -1.06 1.18
C PHE A 220 2.47 -2.33 1.11
N LEU A 221 3.66 -2.28 1.69
CA LEU A 221 4.58 -3.41 1.79
C LEU A 221 4.54 -3.99 3.20
N ASP A 222 4.13 -5.24 3.27
CA ASP A 222 4.14 -6.04 4.48
C ASP A 222 5.46 -6.79 4.57
N ALA A 223 6.21 -6.53 5.65
CA ALA A 223 7.47 -7.22 5.91
C ALA A 223 7.26 -8.60 6.54
N THR A 224 6.04 -8.94 6.96
CA THR A 224 5.71 -10.33 7.28
C THR A 224 5.74 -11.12 5.98
N ARG A 225 6.79 -11.93 5.85
CA ARG A 225 7.09 -12.69 4.64
C ARG A 225 6.20 -13.94 4.62
N GLY A 226 5.65 -14.26 3.46
CA GLY A 226 4.69 -15.35 3.30
C GLY A 226 5.34 -16.74 3.28
N ASP A 227 4.55 -17.70 2.81
CA ASP A 227 4.94 -19.06 2.44
C ASP A 227 5.58 -19.15 1.04
N GLU A 228 5.46 -18.09 0.25
CA GLU A 228 5.99 -17.96 -1.10
C GLU A 228 6.64 -16.59 -1.24
N PHE A 229 7.67 -16.48 -2.09
CA PHE A 229 8.45 -15.24 -2.26
C PHE A 229 8.98 -14.69 -0.94
N VAL A 230 9.51 -15.56 -0.09
CA VAL A 230 9.95 -15.24 1.29
C VAL A 230 11.12 -14.25 1.36
N MET A 231 11.66 -13.84 0.22
CA MET A 231 12.71 -12.82 0.13
C MET A 231 12.15 -11.42 -0.14
N TYR A 232 10.90 -11.32 -0.60
CA TYR A 232 10.26 -10.06 -0.93
C TYR A 232 9.23 -9.66 0.12
N PRO A 233 9.05 -8.36 0.39
CA PRO A 233 7.88 -7.90 1.13
C PRO A 233 6.62 -8.23 0.33
N ARG A 234 5.53 -8.50 1.03
CA ARG A 234 4.24 -8.80 0.41
C ARG A 234 3.47 -7.51 0.12
N PRO A 235 3.07 -7.24 -1.12
CA PRO A 235 2.23 -6.08 -1.43
C PRO A 235 0.80 -6.30 -0.96
N VAL A 236 0.21 -5.26 -0.38
CA VAL A 236 -1.13 -5.28 0.21
C VAL A 236 -1.89 -4.02 -0.19
N ILE A 237 -3.09 -4.18 -0.74
CA ILE A 237 -3.93 -3.04 -1.13
C ILE A 237 -4.54 -2.40 0.12
N GLY A 238 -4.42 -1.09 0.25
CA GLY A 238 -5.09 -0.29 1.27
C GLY A 238 -5.82 0.91 0.69
N ASP A 239 -6.26 1.79 1.60
CA ASP A 239 -7.03 3.00 1.34
C ASP A 239 -8.33 2.76 0.53
N PHE A 240 -9.39 2.36 1.25
CA PHE A 240 -10.69 2.02 0.65
C PHE A 240 -11.68 3.19 0.70
N GLY A 241 -11.24 4.39 1.04
CA GLY A 241 -12.15 5.51 1.26
C GLY A 241 -12.90 5.97 0.01
N SER A 242 -12.30 5.77 -1.17
CA SER A 242 -12.95 6.01 -2.47
C SER A 242 -13.64 4.77 -3.05
N ALA A 243 -13.47 3.60 -2.45
CA ALA A 243 -13.99 2.35 -3.01
C ALA A 243 -15.52 2.27 -2.93
N HIS A 244 -16.10 1.47 -3.82
CA HIS A 244 -17.54 1.24 -3.92
C HIS A 244 -17.87 -0.24 -4.06
N LEU A 245 -18.83 -0.74 -3.29
CA LEU A 245 -19.54 -1.98 -3.60
C LEU A 245 -20.59 -1.69 -4.68
N THR A 246 -20.53 -2.38 -5.82
CA THR A 246 -21.42 -2.14 -6.97
C THR A 246 -21.61 -3.39 -7.84
N TYR A 247 -22.47 -3.28 -8.85
CA TYR A 247 -22.67 -4.26 -9.93
C TYR A 247 -23.05 -3.51 -11.23
N LYS A 248 -23.08 -4.20 -12.37
CA LYS A 248 -23.22 -3.55 -13.69
C LYS A 248 -24.52 -2.76 -13.85
N GLN A 249 -25.63 -3.27 -13.31
CA GLN A 249 -26.95 -2.64 -13.38
C GLN A 249 -27.31 -1.83 -12.12
N GLU A 250 -26.33 -1.48 -11.28
CA GLU A 250 -26.59 -0.69 -10.08
C GLU A 250 -27.03 0.72 -10.50
N PRO A 251 -28.18 1.25 -10.02
CA PRO A 251 -28.74 2.50 -10.53
C PRO A 251 -27.78 3.69 -10.45
N THR A 252 -26.95 3.79 -9.40
CA THR A 252 -25.96 4.86 -9.25
C THR A 252 -24.81 4.69 -10.23
N ASN A 253 -24.37 3.47 -10.48
CA ASN A 253 -23.31 3.10 -11.42
C ASN A 253 -23.74 3.31 -12.88
N VAL A 254 -24.92 2.82 -13.26
CA VAL A 254 -25.50 3.02 -14.61
C VAL A 254 -25.73 4.50 -14.90
N ALA A 255 -26.18 5.25 -13.90
CA ALA A 255 -26.32 6.71 -14.00
C ALA A 255 -24.96 7.45 -13.92
N ASN A 256 -23.84 6.74 -13.75
CA ASN A 256 -22.50 7.30 -13.60
C ASN A 256 -22.37 8.32 -12.45
N ARG A 257 -23.11 8.09 -11.36
CA ARG A 257 -23.18 8.95 -10.16
C ARG A 257 -22.38 8.42 -8.97
N LEU A 258 -21.55 7.39 -9.16
CA LEU A 258 -20.59 6.99 -8.14
C LEU A 258 -19.56 8.11 -7.96
N SER A 259 -19.34 8.50 -6.70
CA SER A 259 -18.31 9.48 -6.34
C SER A 259 -16.95 8.90 -6.68
N ILE A 260 -16.10 9.67 -7.35
CA ILE A 260 -14.75 9.22 -7.67
C ILE A 260 -13.75 10.27 -7.20
N THR A 261 -12.71 9.80 -6.52
CA THR A 261 -11.47 10.54 -6.34
C THR A 261 -10.43 9.78 -7.13
N TRP A 262 -9.58 10.49 -7.86
CA TRP A 262 -8.63 9.89 -8.78
C TRP A 262 -7.27 10.53 -8.63
N SER A 263 -6.27 9.82 -9.14
CA SER A 263 -4.88 10.26 -9.13
C SER A 263 -4.36 10.34 -10.55
N ARG A 264 -3.61 11.41 -10.86
CA ARG A 264 -3.02 11.61 -12.19
C ARG A 264 -2.31 10.37 -12.70
N GLY A 265 -2.60 10.01 -13.95
CA GLY A 265 -2.03 8.89 -14.68
C GLY A 265 -2.59 7.50 -14.34
N PHE A 266 -3.48 7.38 -13.35
CA PHE A 266 -4.12 6.12 -12.93
C PHE A 266 -5.61 6.03 -13.28
N LEU A 267 -6.13 7.02 -14.03
CA LEU A 267 -7.52 7.08 -14.45
C LEU A 267 -7.80 6.12 -15.62
N ALA A 268 -8.56 5.06 -15.36
CA ALA A 268 -9.06 4.16 -16.41
C ALA A 268 -10.02 4.90 -17.37
N PRO A 269 -10.16 4.47 -18.64
CA PRO A 269 -11.03 5.12 -19.62
C PRO A 269 -12.47 5.36 -19.13
N GLU A 270 -13.06 4.37 -18.47
CA GLU A 270 -14.43 4.45 -17.95
C GLU A 270 -14.59 5.43 -16.78
N LEU A 271 -13.50 5.84 -16.11
CA LEU A 271 -13.53 6.84 -15.05
C LEU A 271 -13.47 8.28 -15.60
N ASP A 272 -13.01 8.50 -16.84
CA ASP A 272 -12.89 9.85 -17.44
C ASP A 272 -14.21 10.32 -18.06
N LYS A 273 -15.16 10.70 -17.18
CA LYS A 273 -16.53 11.04 -17.59
C LYS A 273 -16.54 12.26 -18.54
N PRO A 274 -17.23 12.20 -19.69
CA PRO A 274 -17.22 13.27 -20.70
C PRO A 274 -17.74 14.63 -20.19
N ASP A 275 -18.60 14.63 -19.18
CA ASP A 275 -19.28 15.82 -18.61
C ASP A 275 -18.88 16.12 -17.15
N THR A 276 -17.79 15.56 -16.62
CA THR A 276 -17.34 15.98 -15.27
C THR A 276 -16.87 17.43 -15.32
N PRO A 277 -17.51 18.37 -14.61
CA PRO A 277 -16.96 19.71 -14.44
C PRO A 277 -15.56 19.58 -13.85
N ASN A 278 -14.62 20.43 -14.28
CA ASN A 278 -13.25 20.42 -13.74
C ASN A 278 -13.23 20.52 -12.19
N ASP A 279 -14.27 21.08 -11.60
CA ASP A 279 -14.44 21.28 -10.16
C ASP A 279 -14.83 20.00 -9.39
N GLU A 280 -15.27 18.94 -10.07
CA GLU A 280 -15.50 17.60 -9.45
C GLU A 280 -14.26 16.68 -9.54
N LYS A 281 -13.24 17.08 -10.32
CA LYS A 281 -11.97 16.35 -10.45
C LYS A 281 -10.99 16.86 -9.39
N ILE A 282 -11.02 16.24 -8.21
CA ILE A 282 -10.04 16.53 -7.14
C ILE A 282 -8.82 15.64 -7.35
N ASP A 283 -7.69 16.28 -7.64
CA ASP A 283 -6.39 15.64 -7.84
C ASP A 283 -5.58 15.64 -6.53
N ASP A 284 -5.19 14.46 -6.06
CA ASP A 284 -4.40 14.27 -4.82
C ASP A 284 -2.88 14.43 -5.05
N THR A 285 -2.43 14.80 -6.27
CA THR A 285 -1.00 15.02 -6.59
C THR A 285 -0.43 16.38 -6.19
N ASP A 286 -1.25 17.34 -5.72
CA ASP A 286 -0.77 18.66 -5.24
C ASP A 286 -0.07 18.61 -3.86
N ARG A 287 0.59 17.49 -3.53
CA ARG A 287 1.38 17.32 -2.30
C ARG A 287 2.76 17.98 -2.35
N ASP A 288 3.22 18.35 -3.53
CA ASP A 288 4.49 19.06 -3.70
C ASP A 288 4.21 20.49 -4.19
N GLU A 289 4.29 21.43 -3.24
CA GLU A 289 4.27 22.89 -3.41
C GLU A 289 2.87 23.54 -3.59
N ASP A 290 2.31 24.03 -2.47
CA ASP A 290 1.37 25.18 -2.39
C ASP A 290 -0.16 24.94 -2.41
N MET A 291 -0.65 23.83 -1.85
CA MET A 291 -2.09 23.67 -1.52
C MET A 291 -2.46 24.46 -0.25
N THR A 292 -2.61 25.78 -0.38
CA THR A 292 -3.15 26.65 0.69
C THR A 292 -4.48 27.35 0.36
N ASP A 293 -5.14 27.09 -0.77
CA ASP A 293 -6.35 27.88 -1.10
C ASP A 293 -7.51 27.17 -1.82
N TYR A 294 -7.56 25.83 -1.87
CA TYR A 294 -8.80 25.16 -2.26
C TYR A 294 -9.75 25.08 -1.06
N ARG A 295 -10.54 26.14 -0.89
CA ARG A 295 -11.74 26.13 -0.04
C ARG A 295 -12.66 25.00 -0.49
N TRP A 296 -12.80 23.98 0.34
CA TRP A 296 -13.87 22.98 0.26
C TRP A 296 -15.25 23.58 0.63
N GLY A 297 -15.54 24.81 0.20
CA GLY A 297 -16.55 25.66 0.81
C GLY A 297 -17.55 26.34 -0.13
N ASP A 298 -17.33 26.34 -1.44
CA ASP A 298 -18.24 27.00 -2.38
C ASP A 298 -19.05 25.97 -3.18
N TYR A 299 -19.88 25.19 -2.47
CA TYR A 299 -21.02 24.52 -3.09
C TYR A 299 -22.19 25.51 -3.16
N PRO A 300 -22.66 25.93 -4.35
CA PRO A 300 -23.96 26.56 -4.45
C PRO A 300 -25.03 25.53 -4.06
N GLY A 301 -25.91 25.94 -3.15
CA GLY A 301 -26.88 25.09 -2.47
C GLY A 301 -27.67 24.19 -3.41
N TYR A 302 -27.63 22.89 -3.13
CA TYR A 302 -28.62 21.95 -3.62
C TYR A 302 -29.94 22.26 -2.91
N ASP A 303 -30.87 22.87 -3.63
CA ASP A 303 -32.24 23.05 -3.17
C ASP A 303 -32.85 21.65 -3.01
N LYS A 304 -33.06 21.25 -1.76
CA LYS A 304 -33.89 20.09 -1.42
C LYS A 304 -35.31 20.60 -1.55
N ASP A 305 -35.93 20.39 -2.71
CA ASP A 305 -37.37 20.21 -2.94
C ASP A 305 -37.66 20.41 -4.44
N GLU A 306 -37.15 19.52 -5.30
CA GLU A 306 -37.74 19.33 -6.63
C GLU A 306 -38.43 17.97 -6.69
N GLU A 307 -39.75 18.03 -6.80
CA GLU A 307 -40.64 16.90 -7.04
C GLU A 307 -40.12 16.06 -8.22
N MET A 308 -40.12 14.74 -8.03
CA MET A 308 -39.90 13.78 -9.11
C MET A 308 -40.90 14.04 -10.24
N ASN A 309 -40.45 14.70 -11.30
CA ASN A 309 -41.14 14.69 -12.58
C ASN A 309 -40.47 13.64 -13.48
N ASP A 310 -41.32 12.82 -14.11
CA ASP A 310 -40.99 11.77 -15.06
C ASP A 310 -39.86 12.19 -16.00
N ILE A 311 -38.69 11.54 -15.86
CA ILE A 311 -37.64 11.60 -16.86
C ILE A 311 -38.05 10.66 -17.98
N ASP A 312 -38.37 11.28 -19.12
CA ASP A 312 -38.59 10.64 -20.41
C ASP A 312 -37.45 9.62 -20.68
N GLN A 313 -37.82 8.36 -20.90
CA GLN A 313 -36.91 7.30 -21.31
C GLN A 313 -36.49 7.55 -22.77
N ASP A 314 -35.49 8.41 -22.96
CA ASP A 314 -34.76 8.47 -24.23
C ASP A 314 -33.74 7.32 -24.27
N ASP A 315 -34.18 6.20 -24.84
CA ASP A 315 -33.48 4.92 -25.06
C ASP A 315 -32.25 5.01 -26.00
N THR A 316 -31.69 6.20 -26.26
CA THR A 316 -30.68 6.39 -27.32
C THR A 316 -29.36 7.06 -26.91
N LYS A 317 -29.13 7.39 -25.63
CA LYS A 317 -27.79 7.85 -25.21
C LYS A 317 -26.84 6.65 -25.08
N PRO A 318 -25.68 6.63 -25.78
CA PRO A 318 -24.68 5.58 -25.57
C PRO A 318 -24.24 5.62 -24.11
N THR A 319 -24.44 4.50 -23.42
CA THR A 319 -24.05 4.33 -22.03
C THR A 319 -22.53 4.39 -21.98
N TRP A 320 -21.98 5.42 -21.32
CA TRP A 320 -20.59 5.41 -20.92
C TRP A 320 -20.32 4.12 -20.12
N PRO A 321 -19.19 3.42 -20.32
CA PRO A 321 -18.97 2.15 -19.63
C PRO A 321 -19.08 2.31 -18.12
N VAL A 322 -19.77 1.37 -17.47
CA VAL A 322 -19.95 1.37 -16.02
C VAL A 322 -18.66 0.93 -15.30
N LEU A 323 -18.55 1.28 -14.02
CA LEU A 323 -17.43 0.84 -13.18
C LEU A 323 -17.67 -0.61 -12.73
N TYR A 324 -16.68 -1.47 -12.88
CA TYR A 324 -16.75 -2.87 -12.49
C TYR A 324 -15.35 -3.46 -12.24
N SER A 325 -15.20 -4.78 -12.09
CA SER A 325 -13.90 -5.39 -11.80
C SER A 325 -12.83 -5.12 -12.87
N TRP A 326 -13.21 -4.91 -14.12
CA TRP A 326 -12.31 -4.47 -15.19
C TRP A 326 -11.59 -3.14 -14.91
N THR A 327 -12.17 -2.27 -14.07
CA THR A 327 -11.56 -1.01 -13.66
C THR A 327 -10.38 -1.28 -12.73
N ASN A 328 -10.53 -2.22 -11.81
CA ASN A 328 -9.45 -2.66 -10.94
C ASN A 328 -8.33 -3.35 -11.75
N VAL A 329 -8.70 -4.17 -12.75
CA VAL A 329 -7.73 -4.83 -13.66
C VAL A 329 -6.89 -3.80 -14.41
N TRP A 330 -7.50 -2.72 -14.91
CA TRP A 330 -6.77 -1.64 -15.54
C TRP A 330 -5.75 -1.02 -14.56
N GLN A 331 -6.19 -0.69 -13.33
CA GLN A 331 -5.33 -0.01 -12.35
C GLN A 331 -4.18 -0.89 -11.84
N LEU A 332 -4.41 -2.20 -11.75
CA LEU A 332 -3.36 -3.18 -11.52
C LEU A 332 -2.33 -3.12 -12.66
N GLY A 333 -2.78 -3.21 -13.91
CA GLY A 333 -1.90 -3.12 -15.08
C GLY A 333 -1.09 -1.82 -15.11
N LYS A 334 -1.71 -0.70 -14.72
CA LYS A 334 -1.02 0.59 -14.69
C LYS A 334 -0.05 0.74 -13.53
N THR A 335 -0.35 0.15 -12.38
CA THR A 335 0.58 0.05 -11.26
C THR A 335 1.84 -0.71 -11.68
N ILE A 336 1.68 -1.87 -12.33
CA ILE A 336 2.83 -2.64 -12.82
C ILE A 336 3.60 -1.86 -13.89
N GLU A 337 2.93 -1.20 -14.84
CA GLU A 337 3.62 -0.34 -15.82
C GLU A 337 4.43 0.78 -15.14
N SER A 338 3.89 1.39 -14.07
CA SER A 338 4.58 2.43 -13.31
C SER A 338 5.85 1.90 -12.63
N MET A 339 5.80 0.66 -12.12
CA MET A 339 6.99 -0.05 -11.61
C MET A 339 7.99 -0.34 -12.73
N MET A 340 7.54 -0.88 -13.86
CA MET A 340 8.38 -1.17 -15.02
C MET A 340 9.08 0.10 -15.54
N ARG A 341 8.38 1.24 -15.53
CA ARG A 341 8.93 2.53 -16.00
C ARG A 341 9.71 3.31 -14.95
N ILE A 342 9.72 2.84 -13.69
CA ILE A 342 10.21 3.59 -12.53
C ILE A 342 9.63 5.02 -12.46
N GLU A 343 8.34 5.15 -12.73
CA GLU A 343 7.58 6.41 -12.79
C GLU A 343 6.53 6.46 -11.67
N THR A 344 6.64 7.43 -10.75
CA THR A 344 5.64 7.61 -9.68
C THR A 344 4.43 8.44 -10.09
N HIS A 345 4.61 9.30 -11.08
CA HIS A 345 3.58 10.20 -11.61
C HIS A 345 3.45 10.01 -13.11
N PRO A 346 2.83 8.92 -13.57
CA PRO A 346 2.58 8.72 -14.99
C PRO A 346 1.73 9.87 -15.54
N LYS A 347 1.94 10.22 -16.81
CA LYS A 347 1.15 11.26 -17.47
C LYS A 347 -0.29 10.80 -17.67
N ASP A 348 -1.22 11.75 -17.53
CA ASP A 348 -2.61 11.55 -17.91
C ASP A 348 -2.72 11.20 -19.40
N ARG A 349 -3.69 10.35 -19.70
CA ARG A 349 -4.06 10.00 -21.07
C ARG A 349 -5.27 10.82 -21.47
N ASN A 350 -5.24 11.33 -22.70
CA ASN A 350 -6.42 11.95 -23.28
C ASN A 350 -7.26 10.87 -23.97
N TRP A 351 -8.20 10.26 -23.27
CA TRP A 351 -9.04 9.18 -23.82
C TRP A 351 -9.91 9.60 -25.01
N LYS A 352 -10.08 10.92 -25.22
CA LYS A 352 -10.73 11.49 -26.40
C LYS A 352 -9.84 11.41 -27.65
N ASP A 353 -8.51 11.34 -27.52
CA ASP A 353 -7.59 11.10 -28.62
C ASP A 353 -7.46 9.58 -28.91
N PRO A 354 -7.85 9.10 -30.10
CA PRO A 354 -7.70 7.69 -30.47
C PRO A 354 -6.27 7.13 -30.32
N LYS A 355 -5.24 7.98 -30.39
CA LYS A 355 -3.83 7.56 -30.23
C LYS A 355 -3.46 7.19 -28.79
N ASP A 356 -4.19 7.71 -27.81
CA ASP A 356 -3.94 7.50 -26.38
C ASP A 356 -4.75 6.33 -25.80
N ARG A 357 -5.75 5.84 -26.55
CA ARG A 357 -6.65 4.76 -26.14
C ARG A 357 -5.93 3.44 -25.91
N GLU A 358 -4.93 3.13 -26.74
CA GLU A 358 -4.19 1.87 -26.63
C GLU A 358 -2.98 1.96 -25.71
N SER A 359 -2.71 0.89 -24.96
CA SER A 359 -1.52 0.84 -24.10
C SER A 359 -0.24 0.93 -24.92
N ARG A 360 0.64 1.86 -24.51
CA ARG A 360 1.89 2.15 -25.22
C ARG A 360 3.06 1.26 -24.78
N ILE A 361 2.86 0.34 -23.84
CA ILE A 361 3.94 -0.49 -23.28
C ILE A 361 4.64 -1.35 -24.35
N LYS A 362 3.91 -1.81 -25.38
CA LYS A 362 4.47 -2.59 -26.51
C LYS A 362 5.22 -1.74 -27.55
N VAL A 363 4.82 -0.48 -27.74
CA VAL A 363 5.43 0.41 -28.76
C VAL A 363 6.52 1.32 -28.18
N SER A 364 6.52 1.49 -26.86
CA SER A 364 7.46 2.32 -26.12
C SER A 364 7.89 1.53 -24.87
N PRO A 365 8.79 0.55 -25.03
CA PRO A 365 9.24 -0.28 -23.92
C PRO A 365 9.89 0.57 -22.81
N PRO A 366 9.87 0.09 -21.56
CA PRO A 366 10.57 0.77 -20.46
C PRO A 366 12.07 0.91 -20.75
N HIS A 367 12.66 2.00 -20.27
CA HIS A 367 14.09 2.28 -20.47
C HIS A 367 14.73 2.74 -19.15
N HIS A 368 15.88 2.16 -18.82
CA HIS A 368 16.57 2.40 -17.56
C HIS A 368 17.96 2.98 -17.81
N LYS A 369 18.19 4.22 -17.37
CA LYS A 369 19.44 4.95 -17.63
C LYS A 369 20.70 4.22 -17.13
N ALA A 370 20.61 3.55 -15.98
CA ALA A 370 21.75 2.85 -15.40
C ALA A 370 22.00 1.50 -16.07
N GLU A 371 20.98 0.91 -16.70
CA GLU A 371 21.02 -0.41 -17.33
C GLU A 371 20.27 -0.38 -18.67
N PRO A 372 20.82 0.29 -19.71
CA PRO A 372 20.10 0.55 -20.98
C PRO A 372 19.69 -0.69 -21.77
N GLU A 373 20.41 -1.79 -21.58
CA GLU A 373 20.19 -3.08 -22.25
C GLU A 373 19.18 -3.97 -21.49
N PHE A 374 18.74 -3.56 -20.29
CA PHE A 374 17.75 -4.32 -19.53
C PHE A 374 16.40 -4.28 -20.23
N LEU A 375 15.77 -5.44 -20.36
CA LEU A 375 14.44 -5.61 -20.91
C LEU A 375 13.64 -6.54 -20.00
N TYR A 376 12.40 -6.16 -19.71
CA TYR A 376 11.41 -7.06 -19.12
C TYR A 376 10.95 -8.11 -20.14
N SER A 377 10.53 -9.28 -19.67
CA SER A 377 10.02 -10.35 -20.54
C SER A 377 8.83 -9.89 -21.39
N GLU A 378 8.71 -10.50 -22.59
CA GLU A 378 7.57 -10.26 -23.48
C GLU A 378 6.24 -10.67 -22.82
N ASP A 379 6.25 -11.71 -21.98
CA ASP A 379 5.09 -12.18 -21.25
C ASP A 379 4.59 -11.14 -20.23
N LEU A 380 5.50 -10.51 -19.47
CA LEU A 380 5.14 -9.44 -18.55
C LEU A 380 4.55 -8.24 -19.30
N VAL A 381 5.19 -7.85 -20.41
CA VAL A 381 4.71 -6.76 -21.28
C VAL A 381 3.32 -7.08 -21.84
N ASP A 382 3.07 -8.32 -22.24
CA ASP A 382 1.80 -8.75 -22.82
C ASP A 382 0.66 -8.72 -21.80
N ILE A 383 0.86 -9.27 -20.60
CA ILE A 383 -0.17 -9.23 -19.55
C ILE A 383 -0.49 -7.79 -19.14
N VAL A 384 0.53 -6.94 -18.96
CA VAL A 384 0.33 -5.51 -18.64
C VAL A 384 -0.46 -4.81 -19.74
N TRP A 385 -0.18 -5.14 -21.01
CA TRP A 385 -0.93 -4.62 -22.15
C TRP A 385 -2.39 -5.10 -22.16
N GLN A 386 -2.65 -6.38 -21.89
CA GLN A 386 -3.99 -6.96 -21.80
C GLN A 386 -4.83 -6.34 -20.67
N CYS A 387 -4.21 -6.02 -19.52
CA CYS A 387 -4.90 -5.33 -18.43
C CYS A 387 -5.37 -3.92 -18.81
N GLN A 388 -4.64 -3.26 -19.72
CA GLN A 388 -4.85 -1.86 -20.09
C GLN A 388 -5.57 -1.68 -21.45
N ARG A 389 -6.38 -2.65 -21.87
CA ARG A 389 -7.21 -2.52 -23.09
C ARG A 389 -8.21 -1.37 -22.90
N PHE A 390 -8.41 -0.57 -23.96
CA PHE A 390 -9.33 0.58 -23.92
C PHE A 390 -10.75 0.13 -23.59
N ASP A 391 -11.25 -0.83 -24.37
CA ASP A 391 -12.53 -1.49 -24.13
C ASP A 391 -12.45 -2.33 -22.85
N PRO A 392 -13.26 -2.05 -21.81
CA PRO A 392 -13.21 -2.78 -20.55
C PRO A 392 -13.54 -4.27 -20.68
N GLU A 393 -14.42 -4.66 -21.62
CA GLU A 393 -14.79 -6.07 -21.82
C GLU A 393 -13.69 -6.87 -22.54
N SER A 394 -12.76 -6.18 -23.20
CA SER A 394 -11.58 -6.78 -23.81
C SER A 394 -10.46 -7.09 -22.79
N ARG A 395 -10.60 -6.68 -21.52
CA ARG A 395 -9.63 -6.96 -20.45
C ARG A 395 -9.89 -8.35 -19.86
N PRO A 396 -8.88 -9.07 -19.34
CA PRO A 396 -9.10 -10.32 -18.64
C PRO A 396 -9.93 -10.10 -17.37
N THR A 397 -10.72 -11.09 -16.97
CA THR A 397 -11.37 -11.07 -15.65
C THR A 397 -10.33 -11.23 -14.53
N SER A 398 -10.69 -10.88 -13.29
CA SER A 398 -9.80 -11.06 -12.12
C SER A 398 -9.31 -12.51 -11.98
N VAL A 399 -10.19 -13.47 -12.25
CA VAL A 399 -9.90 -14.92 -12.17
C VAL A 399 -9.01 -15.37 -13.33
N ASP A 400 -9.31 -14.93 -14.56
CA ASP A 400 -8.48 -15.25 -15.72
C ASP A 400 -7.08 -14.65 -15.57
N LEU A 401 -6.98 -13.40 -15.11
CA LEU A 401 -5.72 -12.72 -14.85
C LEU A 401 -4.88 -13.49 -13.82
N LEU A 402 -5.45 -13.85 -12.67
CA LEU A 402 -4.75 -14.63 -11.66
C LEU A 402 -4.30 -15.99 -12.21
N SER A 403 -5.12 -16.62 -13.04
CA SER A 403 -4.80 -17.92 -13.66
C SER A 403 -3.65 -17.80 -14.66
N MET A 404 -3.64 -16.76 -15.50
CA MET A 404 -2.54 -16.44 -16.41
C MET A 404 -1.23 -16.17 -15.66
N ILE A 405 -1.29 -15.39 -14.57
CA ILE A 405 -0.11 -15.10 -13.75
C ILE A 405 0.45 -16.38 -13.14
N LYS A 406 -0.41 -17.23 -12.57
CA LYS A 406 0.02 -18.50 -11.95
C LYS A 406 0.64 -19.47 -12.95
N SER A 407 0.22 -19.44 -14.22
CA SER A 407 0.80 -20.31 -15.25
C SER A 407 2.10 -19.78 -15.84
N ILE A 408 2.28 -18.46 -15.91
CA ILE A 408 3.40 -17.81 -16.60
C ILE A 408 4.53 -17.44 -15.64
N ALA A 409 4.20 -16.89 -14.45
CA ALA A 409 5.20 -16.36 -13.52
C ALA A 409 6.33 -17.35 -13.16
N PRO A 410 6.09 -18.66 -12.95
CA PRO A 410 7.17 -19.59 -12.59
C PRO A 410 8.32 -19.68 -13.60
N PHE A 411 8.11 -19.28 -14.86
CA PHE A 411 9.16 -19.24 -15.88
C PHE A 411 10.07 -17.99 -15.78
N HIS A 412 9.66 -16.98 -15.02
CA HIS A 412 10.30 -15.65 -14.95
C HIS A 412 10.73 -15.26 -13.53
N THR A 413 10.46 -16.10 -12.53
CA THR A 413 10.74 -15.80 -11.12
C THR A 413 12.13 -16.23 -10.67
N HIS A 414 12.90 -16.96 -11.49
CA HIS A 414 14.20 -17.52 -11.08
C HIS A 414 14.11 -18.36 -9.80
N GLN A 415 13.02 -19.11 -9.62
CA GLN A 415 12.69 -19.87 -8.41
C GLN A 415 12.47 -19.01 -7.16
N MET A 416 12.40 -17.68 -7.27
CA MET A 416 12.20 -16.81 -6.11
C MET A 416 10.87 -17.05 -5.38
N ASP A 417 9.91 -17.72 -6.03
CA ASP A 417 8.68 -18.22 -5.42
C ASP A 417 8.94 -19.27 -4.34
N THR A 418 9.90 -20.17 -4.53
CA THR A 418 10.30 -21.20 -3.56
C THR A 418 11.62 -20.87 -2.84
N TRP A 419 12.41 -19.92 -3.34
CA TRP A 419 13.77 -19.66 -2.86
C TRP A 419 13.79 -19.36 -1.36
N GLY A 420 14.34 -20.33 -0.65
CA GLY A 420 14.50 -20.40 0.79
C GLY A 420 13.24 -20.33 1.65
N THR A 421 12.16 -20.91 1.12
CA THR A 421 11.15 -21.56 1.96
C THR A 421 11.78 -22.69 2.79
N GLU A 422 11.05 -23.19 3.79
CA GLU A 422 11.51 -24.31 4.61
C GLU A 422 11.72 -25.58 3.77
N GLU A 423 10.83 -25.86 2.80
CA GLU A 423 11.01 -27.00 1.88
C GLU A 423 12.26 -26.84 1.03
N TRP A 424 12.44 -25.68 0.38
CA TRP A 424 13.60 -25.45 -0.48
C TRP A 424 14.92 -25.54 0.30
N ILE A 425 14.98 -25.01 1.53
CA ILE A 425 16.17 -25.12 2.39
C ILE A 425 16.45 -26.58 2.74
N SER A 426 15.42 -27.35 3.04
CA SER A 426 15.56 -28.78 3.36
C SER A 426 16.13 -29.54 2.17
N GLU A 427 15.64 -29.27 0.95
CA GLU A 427 16.20 -29.83 -0.30
C GLU A 427 17.68 -29.45 -0.46
N GLN A 428 18.07 -28.20 -0.21
CA GLN A 428 19.49 -27.79 -0.28
C GLN A 428 20.38 -28.56 0.71
N TYR A 429 19.89 -28.83 1.93
CA TYR A 429 20.63 -29.63 2.91
C TYR A 429 20.76 -31.09 2.48
N GLU A 430 19.72 -31.66 1.88
CA GLU A 430 19.74 -33.02 1.33
C GLU A 430 20.76 -33.13 0.19
N ASP A 431 20.75 -32.17 -0.74
CA ASP A 431 21.67 -32.09 -1.88
C ASP A 431 23.14 -31.88 -1.45
N MET A 432 23.37 -31.05 -0.43
CA MET A 432 24.73 -30.83 0.10
C MET A 432 25.31 -32.07 0.79
N GLY A 433 24.46 -32.97 1.29
CA GLY A 433 24.87 -34.18 2.00
C GLY A 433 25.70 -33.90 3.27
N ALA A 434 26.40 -34.93 3.75
CA ALA A 434 27.23 -34.81 4.94
C ALA A 434 28.48 -33.93 4.69
N LEU A 435 28.47 -32.71 5.21
CA LEU A 435 29.61 -31.79 5.12
C LEU A 435 30.82 -32.29 5.93
N THR A 436 31.99 -32.33 5.28
CA THR A 436 33.27 -32.53 5.95
C THR A 436 33.63 -31.32 6.84
N ASP A 437 34.50 -31.52 7.82
CA ASP A 437 34.96 -30.42 8.69
C ASP A 437 35.69 -29.31 7.92
N ASP A 438 36.34 -29.66 6.80
CA ASP A 438 37.00 -28.69 5.93
C ASP A 438 35.98 -27.84 5.15
N HIS A 439 34.89 -28.46 4.65
CA HIS A 439 33.80 -27.72 4.02
C HIS A 439 33.12 -26.77 5.02
N LYS A 440 32.85 -27.24 6.24
CA LYS A 440 32.28 -26.38 7.31
C LYS A 440 33.18 -25.19 7.64
N ARG A 441 34.50 -25.40 7.70
CA ARG A 441 35.48 -24.32 7.92
C ARG A 441 35.51 -23.32 6.77
N ALA A 442 35.49 -23.79 5.52
CA ALA A 442 35.46 -22.93 4.34
C ALA A 442 34.18 -22.09 4.28
N MET A 443 33.02 -22.72 4.51
CA MET A 443 31.72 -22.06 4.54
C MET A 443 31.65 -20.99 5.63
N LYS A 444 32.09 -21.31 6.85
CA LYS A 444 32.17 -20.33 7.96
C LYS A 444 33.08 -19.14 7.64
N ALA A 445 34.19 -19.37 6.93
CA ALA A 445 35.08 -18.31 6.49
C ALA A 445 34.43 -17.42 5.41
N SER A 446 33.69 -18.03 4.47
CA SER A 446 32.93 -17.31 3.43
C SER A 446 31.84 -16.44 4.03
N ILE A 447 31.00 -17.03 4.91
CA ILE A 447 29.94 -16.33 5.66
C ILE A 447 30.52 -15.11 6.39
N LYS A 448 31.63 -15.31 7.13
CA LYS A 448 32.28 -14.22 7.85
C LYS A 448 32.73 -13.11 6.91
N LYS A 449 33.42 -13.46 5.81
CA LYS A 449 33.87 -12.50 4.79
C LYS A 449 32.70 -11.71 4.19
N ARG A 450 31.56 -12.36 3.94
CA ARG A 450 30.36 -11.74 3.40
C ARG A 450 29.66 -10.84 4.42
N ALA A 451 29.56 -11.27 5.67
CA ALA A 451 29.06 -10.45 6.78
C ALA A 451 29.91 -9.17 6.93
N ASP A 452 31.25 -9.31 6.94
CA ASP A 452 32.19 -8.20 7.04
C ASP A 452 32.06 -7.23 5.83
N ALA A 453 31.69 -7.76 4.66
CA ALA A 453 31.40 -6.97 3.45
C ALA A 453 29.97 -6.39 3.40
N GLY A 454 29.14 -6.63 4.43
CA GLY A 454 27.75 -6.16 4.48
C GLY A 454 26.80 -6.85 3.51
N LYS A 455 27.18 -8.01 2.93
CA LYS A 455 26.36 -8.73 1.94
C LYS A 455 25.23 -9.56 2.54
N LEU A 456 25.29 -9.88 3.83
CA LEU A 456 24.25 -10.62 4.55
C LEU A 456 23.26 -9.72 5.27
N TRP A 457 23.16 -8.45 4.84
CA TRP A 457 22.37 -7.44 5.52
C TRP A 457 20.88 -7.80 5.58
N PHE A 458 20.36 -8.44 4.53
CA PHE A 458 18.95 -8.80 4.39
C PHE A 458 18.49 -9.82 5.45
N LEU A 459 19.43 -10.58 6.05
CA LEU A 459 19.16 -11.52 7.15
C LEU A 459 18.84 -10.81 8.48
N HIS A 460 19.21 -9.53 8.63
CA HIS A 460 18.88 -8.78 9.83
C HIS A 460 17.37 -8.54 9.95
N ASP A 461 16.70 -8.45 8.80
CA ASP A 461 15.28 -8.11 8.66
C ASP A 461 14.37 -9.34 8.57
N PHE A 462 14.92 -10.55 8.69
CA PHE A 462 14.11 -11.76 8.88
C PHE A 462 13.54 -11.80 10.29
N GLU A 463 12.21 -11.88 10.39
CA GLU A 463 11.51 -12.11 11.66
C GLU A 463 11.84 -13.51 12.22
N ASP A 464 11.87 -14.53 11.37
CA ASP A 464 12.30 -15.87 11.75
C ASP A 464 13.83 -15.99 11.84
N ARG A 465 14.34 -15.98 13.08
CA ARG A 465 15.77 -16.12 13.37
C ARG A 465 16.33 -17.50 13.07
N ASN A 466 15.51 -18.56 13.12
CA ASN A 466 15.93 -19.90 12.75
C ASN A 466 16.14 -19.97 11.25
N LEU A 467 15.17 -19.49 10.48
CA LEU A 467 15.26 -19.40 9.02
C LEU A 467 16.49 -18.57 8.61
N ALA A 468 16.67 -17.38 9.21
CA ALA A 468 17.85 -16.54 8.96
C ALA A 468 19.19 -17.21 9.30
N THR A 469 19.19 -18.17 10.23
CA THR A 469 20.37 -18.97 10.58
C THR A 469 20.62 -20.05 9.54
N LEU A 470 19.58 -20.77 9.09
CA LEU A 470 19.67 -21.77 8.03
C LEU A 470 20.21 -21.17 6.73
N TYR A 471 19.68 -20.02 6.29
CA TYR A 471 20.21 -19.28 5.13
C TYR A 471 21.69 -18.96 5.24
N ARG A 472 22.10 -18.53 6.43
CA ARG A 472 23.50 -18.20 6.71
C ARG A 472 24.36 -19.45 6.63
N ASP A 473 23.90 -20.53 7.25
CA ASP A 473 24.61 -21.80 7.31
C ASP A 473 24.71 -22.48 5.95
N LEU A 474 23.84 -22.19 5.00
CA LEU A 474 23.94 -22.64 3.60
C LEU A 474 24.81 -21.71 2.72
N ASP A 475 25.36 -20.61 3.27
CA ASP A 475 26.14 -19.58 2.54
C ASP A 475 25.45 -19.08 1.25
N LEU A 476 24.13 -18.95 1.28
CA LEU A 476 23.33 -18.60 0.11
C LEU A 476 23.41 -17.10 -0.21
N ASP A 477 23.34 -16.76 -1.50
CA ASP A 477 23.22 -15.37 -1.97
C ASP A 477 21.95 -15.23 -2.80
N ILE A 478 21.33 -14.05 -2.73
CA ILE A 478 20.21 -13.73 -3.63
C ILE A 478 20.82 -13.58 -5.04
N PRO A 479 20.24 -14.20 -6.09
CA PRO A 479 20.68 -13.96 -7.45
C PRO A 479 20.72 -12.44 -7.73
N PRO A 480 21.81 -11.87 -8.28
CA PRO A 480 21.94 -10.43 -8.45
C PRO A 480 20.78 -9.77 -9.22
N GLU A 481 20.21 -10.47 -10.19
CA GLU A 481 19.05 -10.07 -10.98
C GLU A 481 17.72 -10.07 -10.19
N CYS A 482 17.70 -10.75 -9.05
CA CYS A 482 16.57 -10.85 -8.12
C CYS A 482 16.74 -9.93 -6.89
N GLU A 483 17.88 -9.26 -6.72
CA GLU A 483 18.12 -8.49 -5.50
C GLU A 483 17.24 -7.23 -5.44
N LEU A 484 16.30 -7.21 -4.48
CA LEU A 484 15.55 -6.01 -4.14
C LEU A 484 16.39 -5.14 -3.18
N VAL A 485 17.09 -4.14 -3.74
CA VAL A 485 18.02 -3.26 -2.99
C VAL A 485 17.27 -2.15 -2.22
N TRP A 486 15.96 -2.05 -2.37
CA TRP A 486 15.14 -1.08 -1.64
C TRP A 486 15.19 -1.35 -0.14
N ARG A 487 15.40 -0.28 0.63
CA ARG A 487 15.27 -0.28 2.08
C ARG A 487 14.47 0.95 2.47
N PRO A 488 13.28 0.81 3.09
CA PRO A 488 12.52 1.97 3.54
C PRO A 488 13.38 2.78 4.52
N GLN A 489 13.74 4.00 4.11
CA GLN A 489 14.72 4.83 4.83
C GLN A 489 14.16 5.40 6.14
N ARG A 490 12.84 5.38 6.30
CA ARG A 490 12.09 5.93 7.45
C ARG A 490 12.10 5.07 8.73
N PHE A 491 12.68 3.87 8.73
CA PHE A 491 12.69 3.03 9.94
C PHE A 491 14.01 2.26 10.13
N ARG A 492 15.12 3.00 10.14
CA ARG A 492 16.37 2.50 10.79
C ARG A 492 16.19 2.21 12.29
N ASP A 493 15.04 2.56 12.86
CA ASP A 493 14.61 2.14 14.19
C ASP A 493 14.13 0.69 14.11
N ARG A 494 15.11 -0.19 14.32
CA ARG A 494 15.09 -1.61 13.98
C ARG A 494 13.97 -2.36 14.68
N ILE A 495 13.33 -3.24 13.90
CA ILE A 495 12.72 -4.48 14.39
C ILE A 495 13.72 -5.19 15.31
N GLY A 496 13.35 -5.39 16.57
CA GLY A 496 14.12 -6.25 17.49
C GLY A 496 15.34 -5.63 18.16
N GLN A 497 15.58 -4.31 18.10
CA GLN A 497 16.40 -3.69 19.15
C GLN A 497 15.56 -3.60 20.42
N ILE A 498 15.86 -4.52 21.35
CA ILE A 498 15.63 -4.33 22.77
C ILE A 498 16.11 -2.91 23.10
N LEU A 499 15.20 -1.99 23.39
CA LEU A 499 15.52 -0.76 24.09
C LEU A 499 15.97 -1.17 25.49
N GLY A 500 17.23 -1.57 25.60
CA GLY A 500 17.91 -1.68 26.87
C GLY A 500 18.09 -0.26 27.38
N ALA A 501 17.17 0.20 28.24
CA ALA A 501 17.33 1.08 29.40
C ALA A 501 18.31 2.28 29.39
N GLU A 502 18.95 2.71 28.29
CA GLU A 502 19.98 3.77 28.34
C GLU A 502 19.74 4.96 27.40
N GLU A 503 18.70 4.98 26.56
CA GLU A 503 18.38 6.16 25.71
C GLU A 503 17.14 6.95 26.16
N ALA A 504 16.67 6.74 27.39
CA ALA A 504 15.63 7.56 28.02
C ALA A 504 16.13 8.93 28.55
N GLN A 505 17.34 9.37 28.22
CA GLN A 505 17.91 10.64 28.69
C GLN A 505 18.19 11.69 27.62
N LEU A 506 17.74 11.50 26.38
CA LEU A 506 17.85 12.53 25.34
C LEU A 506 16.47 13.00 24.86
N VAL A 507 15.60 13.35 25.81
CA VAL A 507 14.59 14.39 25.56
C VAL A 507 15.22 15.69 26.05
N GLU A 508 15.77 16.46 25.11
CA GLU A 508 16.37 17.76 25.37
C GLU A 508 15.36 18.67 26.08
N ASN A 509 15.72 19.08 27.28
CA ASN A 509 15.03 20.11 28.05
C ASN A 509 15.50 21.48 27.52
N PRO A 510 14.64 22.30 26.88
CA PRO A 510 15.09 23.48 26.13
C PRO A 510 15.51 24.68 26.99
N ASN A 511 15.86 24.46 28.26
CA ASN A 511 16.28 25.51 29.19
C ASN A 511 17.54 25.12 29.97
N THR A 512 18.72 25.12 29.33
CA THR A 512 19.97 25.34 30.08
C THR A 512 20.99 26.10 29.21
N PRO A 513 21.62 27.20 29.69
CA PRO A 513 22.52 28.01 28.88
C PRO A 513 23.93 27.39 28.77
N GLY A 514 24.57 27.70 27.63
CA GLY A 514 25.82 27.14 27.13
C GLY A 514 26.98 26.92 28.12
N ARG A 515 27.74 25.86 27.84
CA ARG A 515 29.14 25.75 28.25
C ARG A 515 30.01 25.27 27.08
N SER A 516 30.80 26.22 26.59
CA SER A 516 32.06 26.00 25.87
C SER A 516 32.97 25.05 26.64
N ASN A 517 33.59 24.08 25.95
CA ASN A 517 35.05 23.92 26.02
C ASN A 517 35.59 22.91 24.98
N ASN A 518 36.47 23.46 24.13
CA ASN A 518 37.72 22.88 23.64
C ASN A 518 38.06 21.46 24.10
N ASN A 519 38.29 20.55 23.15
CA ASN A 519 39.50 19.73 23.21
C ASN A 519 40.00 19.26 21.83
N ARG A 520 41.29 19.51 21.63
CA ARG A 520 42.13 19.28 20.45
C ARG A 520 42.27 17.79 20.14
N ARG A 521 42.19 17.41 18.86
CA ARG A 521 42.77 16.16 18.33
C ARG A 521 44.21 16.42 17.86
N PRO A 522 45.20 15.58 18.20
CA PRO A 522 46.51 15.62 17.55
C PRO A 522 46.46 14.96 16.18
N ARG A 523 47.10 15.60 15.19
CA ARG A 523 47.56 15.00 13.94
C ARG A 523 48.75 14.08 14.23
N THR A 524 48.76 12.91 13.60
CA THR A 524 50.01 12.22 13.27
C THR A 524 49.91 11.72 11.83
N ASP A 525 50.69 12.37 10.97
CA ASP A 525 51.16 11.88 9.69
C ASP A 525 52.06 10.66 9.93
N GLU A 526 51.89 9.58 9.15
CA GLU A 526 53.03 8.76 8.76
C GLU A 526 52.70 8.00 7.46
N ALA A 527 53.50 8.30 6.45
CA ALA A 527 53.48 7.71 5.13
C ALA A 527 54.25 6.38 5.14
N ILE A 528 53.69 5.33 4.55
CA ILE A 528 54.47 4.18 4.08
C ILE A 528 54.04 3.84 2.65
N THR A 529 54.92 4.20 1.73
CA THR A 529 55.00 3.74 0.34
C THR A 529 55.40 2.26 0.33
N MET A 530 54.81 1.42 -0.53
CA MET A 530 55.57 0.57 -1.48
C MET A 530 54.71 -0.44 -2.29
N THR A 531 54.81 -0.27 -3.62
CA THR A 531 54.93 -1.26 -4.71
C THR A 531 53.78 -2.17 -5.17
N GLN A 532 53.49 -2.01 -6.47
CA GLN A 532 52.88 -2.96 -7.39
C GLN A 532 53.68 -4.27 -7.53
N SER A 533 52.99 -5.41 -7.70
CA SER A 533 53.53 -6.55 -8.46
C SER A 533 52.45 -7.55 -8.92
N ARG A 534 52.24 -7.55 -10.24
CA ARG A 534 52.14 -8.68 -11.19
C ARG A 534 51.13 -9.83 -10.97
N LYS A 535 50.19 -9.86 -11.92
CA LYS A 535 49.73 -11.00 -12.74
C LYS A 535 50.55 -12.31 -12.58
N LYS A 536 49.84 -13.42 -12.31
CA LYS A 536 50.16 -14.75 -12.85
C LYS A 536 48.89 -15.52 -13.24
N ARG A 537 48.82 -15.83 -14.53
CA ARG A 537 48.07 -16.95 -15.15
C ARG A 537 48.64 -18.29 -14.69
N ARG A 538 47.80 -19.33 -14.70
CA ARG A 538 48.02 -20.76 -15.08
C ARG A 538 47.02 -21.63 -14.29
N ILE A 539 46.39 -22.69 -14.81
CA ILE A 539 46.32 -23.39 -16.10
C ILE A 539 44.87 -23.85 -16.24
#